data_AF-A0A662B7Z8-F1
#
_entry.id   AF-A0A662B7Z8-F1
#
_cell.length_a   1.000
_cell.length_b   1.000
_cell.length_c   1.000
_cell.angle_alpha   90.00
_cell.angle_beta   90.00
_cell.angle_gamma   90.00
#
_symmetry.space_group_name_H-M   'P 1'
#
loop_
_entity.id
_entity.type
_entity.pdbx_description
1 polymer ?
#
loop_
_entity_poly.entity_id
_entity_poly.type
_entity_poly.pdbx_seq_one_letter_code
_entity_poly.pdbx_strand_id
1 'polypeptide(L)' 'PRGLDRSKMKEERGDLLSQSYSNTQEQARVQPVKVEKKVGRNDPCPCGSGKKYKHCHGKGL' A
#
# COMPACT_ATOMS: atom_id res chain seq x y z
N PRO A 1 -44.55 32.47 5.83
CA PRO A 1 -43.28 31.99 5.21
C PRO A 1 -42.34 31.41 6.27
N ARG A 2 -42.23 30.07 6.35
CA ARG A 2 -41.32 29.42 7.31
C ARG A 2 -39.87 29.69 6.88
N GLY A 3 -39.17 30.53 7.65
CA GLY A 3 -37.77 30.84 7.42
C GLY A 3 -36.93 29.57 7.50
N LEU A 4 -35.99 29.43 6.58
CA LEU A 4 -35.06 28.31 6.60
C LEU A 4 -34.15 28.47 7.83
N ASP A 5 -34.26 27.57 8.80
CA ASP A 5 -33.48 27.61 10.03
C ASP A 5 -32.01 27.31 9.73
N ARG A 6 -31.18 28.36 9.77
CA ARG A 6 -29.75 28.31 9.40
C ARG A 6 -28.93 27.44 10.35
N SER A 7 -29.47 27.10 11.52
CA SER A 7 -28.80 26.30 12.55
C SER A 7 -28.70 24.84 12.12
N LYS A 8 -29.74 24.31 11.46
CA LYS A 8 -29.82 22.92 11.02
C LYS A 8 -28.80 22.57 9.93
N MET A 9 -28.52 23.52 9.02
CA MET A 9 -27.50 23.32 7.97
C MET A 9 -26.06 23.26 8.50
N LYS A 10 -25.77 23.87 9.65
CA LYS A 10 -24.40 23.88 10.20
C LYS A 10 -24.05 22.55 10.86
N GLU A 11 -25.03 21.92 11.50
CA GLU A 11 -24.91 20.62 12.16
C GLU A 11 -24.72 19.49 11.13
N GLU A 12 -25.57 19.46 10.10
CA GLU A 12 -25.49 18.47 9.01
C GLU A 12 -24.11 18.49 8.29
N ARG A 13 -23.51 19.66 8.12
CA ARG A 13 -22.16 19.80 7.53
C ARG A 13 -21.06 19.26 8.45
N GLY A 14 -21.24 19.38 9.76
CA GLY A 14 -20.29 18.86 10.76
C GLY A 14 -20.26 17.34 10.79
N ASP A 15 -21.43 16.71 10.74
CA ASP A 15 -21.57 15.25 10.80
C ASP A 15 -21.02 14.55 9.56
N LEU A 16 -21.26 15.10 8.37
CA LEU A 16 -20.71 14.58 7.11
C LEU A 16 -19.18 14.65 7.10
N LEU A 17 -18.62 15.75 7.61
CA LEU A 17 -17.18 15.92 7.72
C LEU A 17 -16.58 14.91 8.72
N SER A 18 -17.23 14.73 9.88
CA SER A 18 -16.84 13.74 10.89
C SER A 18 -16.83 12.31 10.33
N GLN A 19 -17.88 11.90 9.62
CA GLN A 19 -17.97 10.57 8.98
C GLN A 19 -16.90 10.37 7.89
N SER A 20 -16.57 11.41 7.13
CA SER A 20 -15.53 11.34 6.10
C SER A 20 -14.13 11.09 6.69
N TYR A 21 -13.84 11.67 7.86
CA TYR A 21 -12.58 11.46 8.57
C TYR A 21 -12.49 10.06 9.19
N SER A 22 -13.59 9.54 9.73
CA SER A 22 -13.65 8.18 10.27
C SER A 22 -13.48 7.10 9.18
N ASN A 23 -14.10 7.28 8.01
CA ASN A 23 -14.03 6.32 6.92
C ASN A 23 -12.61 6.20 6.31
N THR A 24 -11.87 7.33 6.28
CA THR A 24 -10.51 7.38 5.72
C THR A 24 -9.47 6.71 6.64
N GLN A 25 -9.70 6.68 7.96
CA GLN A 25 -8.76 6.10 8.93
C GLN A 25 -8.75 4.56 8.92
N GLU A 26 -9.86 3.91 8.60
CA GLU A 26 -9.95 2.43 8.64
C GLU A 26 -9.30 1.77 7.42
N GLN A 27 -9.32 2.44 6.25
CA GLN A 27 -8.80 1.90 4.99
C GLN A 27 -7.29 2.06 4.79
N ALA A 28 -6.58 2.74 5.70
CA ALA A 28 -5.18 3.13 5.50
C ALA A 28 -4.13 2.12 6.00
N ARG A 29 -4.52 0.94 6.52
CA ARG A 29 -3.55 -0.08 6.96
C ARG A 29 -3.05 -0.91 5.78
N VAL A 30 -2.30 -0.28 4.88
CA VAL A 30 -1.58 -0.99 3.81
C VAL A 30 -0.49 -1.83 4.48
N GLN A 31 -0.65 -3.16 4.47
CA GLN A 31 0.38 -4.04 5.00
C GLN A 31 1.65 -3.94 4.14
N PRO A 32 2.86 -3.95 4.76
CA PRO A 32 4.11 -3.87 4.01
C PRO A 32 4.27 -5.11 3.11
N VAL A 33 4.48 -4.89 1.81
CA VAL A 33 4.74 -5.97 0.84
C VAL A 33 6.09 -6.62 1.17
N LYS A 34 6.07 -7.90 1.54
CA LYS A 34 7.29 -8.67 1.83
C LYS A 34 7.98 -9.03 0.51
N VAL A 35 9.00 -8.28 0.13
CA VAL A 35 9.82 -8.61 -1.04
C VAL A 35 10.76 -9.77 -0.68
N GLU A 36 10.58 -10.91 -1.33
CA GLU A 36 11.52 -12.03 -1.21
C GLU A 36 12.91 -11.64 -1.73
N LYS A 37 13.96 -12.06 -1.03
CA LYS A 37 15.35 -11.82 -1.47
C LYS A 37 15.64 -12.64 -2.72
N LYS A 38 15.51 -12.01 -3.90
CA LYS A 38 15.92 -12.60 -5.17
C LYS A 38 17.44 -12.72 -5.22
N VAL A 39 17.95 -13.84 -5.73
CA VAL A 39 19.38 -14.03 -5.95
C VAL A 39 19.89 -13.02 -6.98
N GLY A 40 20.94 -12.29 -6.64
CA GLY A 40 21.54 -11.30 -7.52
C GLY A 40 22.25 -11.96 -8.69
N ARG A 41 22.30 -11.26 -9.83
CA ARG A 41 22.92 -11.77 -11.07
C ARG A 41 24.39 -12.17 -10.88
N ASN A 42 25.13 -11.51 -9.98
CA ASN A 42 26.54 -11.80 -9.70
C ASN A 42 26.77 -12.75 -8.51
N ASP A 43 25.75 -13.09 -7.73
CA ASP A 43 25.87 -13.96 -6.56
C ASP A 43 26.23 -15.40 -6.95
N PRO A 44 26.82 -16.19 -6.04
CA PRO A 44 27.00 -17.62 -6.26
C PRO A 44 25.66 -18.29 -6.56
N CYS A 45 25.64 -19.15 -7.58
CA CYS A 45 24.43 -19.82 -8.00
C CYS A 45 23.98 -20.84 -6.94
N PRO A 46 22.69 -20.84 -6.51
CA PRO A 46 22.21 -21.68 -5.42
C PRO A 46 22.22 -23.18 -5.73
N CYS A 47 22.47 -23.58 -6.97
CA CYS A 47 22.64 -24.98 -7.37
C CYS A 47 23.99 -25.61 -6.95
N GLY A 48 24.87 -24.86 -6.28
CA GLY A 48 26.16 -25.37 -5.82
C GLY A 48 27.23 -25.54 -6.91
N SER A 49 26.99 -25.02 -8.13
CA SER A 49 27.95 -25.16 -9.24
C SER A 49 29.23 -24.33 -9.11
N GLY A 50 29.34 -23.47 -8.08
CA GLY A 50 30.45 -22.52 -7.92
C GLY A 50 30.46 -21.36 -8.94
N LYS A 51 29.54 -21.36 -9.91
CA LYS A 51 29.42 -20.30 -10.93
C LYS A 51 28.56 -19.15 -10.41
N LYS A 52 28.79 -17.93 -10.90
CA LYS A 52 27.88 -16.79 -10.69
C LYS A 52 26.51 -17.10 -11.29
N TYR A 53 25.42 -16.64 -10.67
CA TYR A 53 24.04 -16.89 -11.09
C TYR A 53 23.85 -16.59 -12.59
N LYS A 54 24.37 -15.46 -13.08
CA LYS A 54 24.34 -15.06 -14.51
C LYS A 54 24.96 -16.03 -15.50
N HIS A 55 25.88 -16.87 -15.06
CA HIS A 55 26.56 -17.87 -15.89
C HIS A 55 26.00 -19.27 -15.70
N CYS A 56 24.92 -19.42 -14.92
CA CYS A 56 24.28 -20.68 -14.63
C CYS A 56 22.76 -20.52 -14.79
N HIS A 57 21.98 -20.53 -13.71
CA HIS A 57 20.51 -20.47 -13.77
C HIS A 57 19.96 -19.09 -14.15
N GLY A 58 20.76 -18.04 -14.02
CA GLY A 58 20.45 -16.68 -14.49
C GLY A 58 20.97 -16.37 -15.89
N LYS A 59 21.36 -17.39 -16.67
CA LYS A 59 21.83 -17.20 -18.05
C LYS A 59 20.61 -16.88 -18.93
N GLY A 60 20.37 -15.60 -19.18
CA GLY A 60 19.25 -15.11 -19.98
C GLY A 60 18.20 -14.29 -19.22
N LEU A 61 18.40 -14.12 -17.90
CA LEU A 61 17.65 -13.17 -17.06
C LEU A 61 18.35 -11.80 -16.98
#